data_AF-A0A6I2NX44-F1
#
_entry.id   AF-A0A6I2NX44-F1
#
_cell.length_a   1.000
_cell.length_b   1.000
_cell.length_c   1.000
_cell.angle_alpha   90.00
_cell.angle_beta   90.00
_cell.angle_gamma   90.00
#
_symmetry.space_group_name_H-M   'P 1'
#
loop_
_entity.id
_entity.type
_entity.pdbx_description
1 polymer ?
#
loop_
_entity_poly.entity_id
_entity_poly.type
_entity_poly.pdbx_seq_one_letter_code
_entity_poly.pdbx_strand_id
1 'polypeptide(L)'
;MENRKATEAGQDVTMQKEDFAVLWKTIHLKVTDTYEVPPEILWVNGSTIGTLGNFSASTGKAKSKKTFNISAIVAAALKNDEVLKYSAYLPPNKRKILYVDTEQSKYHCHKVMERILRLAGLPTDKDRDDFVFIVLREQTPDKRKQIIGYMLENMPDVGLLIIDGIRDLMSDINSPSESTDLINLLMRWSSGYNLHIHTVLHLNKGDDNTRGHIGTELNNKAETVLQITKSQQDGNISEVKA
;
A
#
# COMPACT_ATOMS: atom_id res chain seq x y z
N MET A 1 -32.51 -10.49 38.44
CA MET A 1 -31.74 -9.24 38.55
C MET A 1 -30.48 -9.44 37.72
N GLU A 2 -30.62 -9.40 36.40
CA GLU A 2 -30.40 -8.21 35.55
C GLU A 2 -28.92 -7.85 35.35
N ASN A 3 -28.42 -8.29 34.18
CA ASN A 3 -27.47 -7.64 33.29
C ASN A 3 -26.67 -6.44 33.84
N ARG A 4 -25.37 -6.67 34.07
CA ARG A 4 -24.33 -5.67 33.79
C ARG A 4 -23.75 -5.96 32.41
N LYS A 5 -24.37 -5.40 31.37
CA LYS A 5 -23.70 -5.17 30.09
C LYS A 5 -23.27 -3.71 30.08
N ALA A 6 -21.97 -3.49 30.27
CA ALA A 6 -21.32 -2.24 29.93
C ALA A 6 -21.41 -2.08 28.41
N THR A 7 -22.25 -1.16 27.96
CA THR A 7 -22.28 -0.64 26.60
C THR A 7 -21.24 0.47 26.52
N GLU A 8 -20.03 0.15 26.06
CA GLU A 8 -19.13 1.14 25.47
C GLU A 8 -19.47 1.25 23.98
N ALA A 9 -20.58 1.94 23.71
CA ALA A 9 -20.85 2.49 22.40
C ALA A 9 -20.06 3.80 22.30
N GLY A 10 -19.35 3.97 21.17
CA GLY A 10 -18.43 5.08 20.91
C GLY A 10 -19.00 6.44 21.34
N GLN A 11 -18.21 7.17 22.12
CA GLN A 11 -18.46 8.57 22.38
C GLN A 11 -18.35 9.32 21.05
N ASP A 12 -19.46 9.90 20.59
CA ASP A 12 -19.44 11.00 19.62
C ASP A 12 -18.71 12.16 20.29
N VAL A 13 -17.38 12.22 20.12
CA VAL A 13 -16.58 13.33 20.60
C VAL A 13 -16.93 14.54 19.75
N THR A 14 -17.77 15.42 20.30
CA THR A 14 -18.11 16.69 19.64
C THR A 14 -16.87 17.56 19.61
N MET A 15 -16.39 17.88 18.40
CA MET A 15 -15.19 18.70 18.18
C MET A 15 -15.34 20.08 18.85
N GLN A 16 -14.39 20.45 19.70
CA GLN A 16 -14.39 21.75 20.39
C GLN A 16 -13.97 22.88 19.45
N LYS A 17 -14.31 24.13 19.79
CA LYS A 17 -13.97 25.30 18.97
C LYS A 17 -12.47 25.47 18.80
N GLU A 18 -11.71 25.18 19.83
CA GLU A 18 -10.26 25.26 19.85
C GLU A 18 -9.64 24.20 18.93
N ASP A 19 -10.15 22.97 18.96
CA ASP A 19 -9.72 21.88 18.07
C ASP A 19 -10.00 22.22 16.60
N PHE A 20 -11.19 22.75 16.33
CA PHE A 20 -11.54 23.21 14.99
C PHE A 20 -10.65 24.36 14.54
N ALA A 21 -10.31 25.33 15.40
CA ALA A 21 -9.44 26.43 15.04
C ALA A 21 -8.01 25.98 14.67
N VAL A 22 -7.51 24.91 15.31
CA VAL A 22 -6.23 24.29 14.95
C VAL A 22 -6.35 23.56 13.61
N LEU A 23 -7.38 22.73 13.44
CA LEU A 23 -7.64 21.99 12.21
C LEU A 23 -7.86 22.94 11.02
N TRP A 24 -8.60 24.03 11.21
CA TRP A 24 -8.90 25.02 10.18
C TRP A 24 -7.64 25.58 9.54
N LYS A 25 -6.56 25.77 10.32
CA LYS A 25 -5.28 26.25 9.79
C LYS A 25 -4.62 25.27 8.82
N THR A 26 -4.94 23.99 8.88
CA THR A 26 -4.37 22.96 8.01
C THR A 26 -5.31 22.55 6.87
N ILE A 27 -6.63 22.63 7.06
CA ILE A 27 -7.62 22.22 6.04
C ILE A 27 -8.12 23.38 5.15
N HIS A 28 -7.99 24.62 5.59
CA HIS A 28 -8.47 25.78 4.83
C HIS A 28 -7.44 26.22 3.80
N LEU A 29 -7.67 25.83 2.55
CA LEU A 29 -6.90 26.28 1.40
C LEU A 29 -7.24 27.73 1.07
N LYS A 30 -6.25 28.57 0.79
CA LYS A 30 -6.43 29.90 0.22
C LYS A 30 -6.04 29.88 -1.25
N VAL A 31 -6.72 30.68 -2.06
CA VAL A 31 -6.37 30.86 -3.48
C VAL A 31 -4.94 31.38 -3.65
N THR A 32 -4.39 32.04 -2.64
CA THR A 32 -3.01 32.55 -2.62
C THR A 32 -1.97 31.52 -2.21
N ASP A 33 -2.38 30.33 -1.78
CA ASP A 33 -1.44 29.29 -1.35
C ASP A 33 -0.78 28.64 -2.57
N THR A 34 0.52 28.42 -2.48
CA THR A 34 1.29 27.68 -3.49
C THR A 34 1.57 26.29 -2.95
N TYR A 35 1.19 25.27 -3.73
CA TYR A 35 1.44 23.87 -3.38
C TYR A 35 2.45 23.29 -4.36
N GLU A 36 3.41 22.52 -3.86
CA GLU A 36 4.25 21.70 -4.71
C GLU A 36 3.40 20.57 -5.29
N VAL A 37 3.57 20.31 -6.58
CA VAL A 37 2.99 19.11 -7.20
C VAL A 37 3.55 17.91 -6.44
N PRO A 38 2.70 16.97 -5.96
CA PRO A 38 3.17 15.78 -5.27
C PRO A 38 4.32 15.12 -6.03
N PRO A 39 5.48 14.88 -5.40
CA PRO A 39 6.62 14.29 -6.09
C PRO A 39 6.21 12.95 -6.70
N GLU A 40 6.30 12.87 -8.02
CA GLU A 40 6.23 11.60 -8.73
C GLU A 40 7.44 10.76 -8.32
N ILE A 41 7.20 9.50 -7.95
CA ILE A 41 8.26 8.61 -7.48
C ILE A 41 8.27 7.25 -8.18
N LEU A 42 7.22 6.90 -8.90
CA LEU A 42 7.07 5.61 -9.58
C LEU A 42 6.50 5.81 -10.99
N TRP A 43 7.13 5.16 -11.97
CA TRP A 43 6.69 5.16 -13.37
C TRP A 43 6.77 3.74 -13.97
N VAL A 44 5.94 3.49 -14.98
CA VAL A 44 6.05 2.34 -15.87
C VAL A 44 6.03 2.81 -17.32
N ASN A 45 7.08 2.48 -18.09
CA ASN A 45 7.24 2.96 -19.48
C ASN A 45 7.03 4.49 -19.65
N GLY A 46 7.43 5.30 -18.66
CA GLY A 46 7.29 6.76 -18.67
C GLY A 46 5.93 7.30 -18.21
N SER A 47 4.95 6.44 -17.95
CA SER A 47 3.68 6.85 -17.33
C SER A 47 3.81 6.83 -15.80
N THR A 48 3.43 7.92 -15.14
CA THR A 48 3.37 8.01 -13.68
C THR A 48 2.35 7.00 -13.13
N ILE A 49 2.76 6.23 -12.12
CA ILE A 49 1.90 5.25 -11.43
C ILE A 49 1.87 5.47 -9.90
N GLY A 50 2.70 6.37 -9.38
CA GLY A 50 2.76 6.64 -7.95
C GLY A 50 3.41 7.96 -7.61
N THR A 51 2.70 8.78 -6.84
CA THR A 51 3.20 10.01 -6.21
C THR A 51 3.21 9.88 -4.68
N LEU A 52 4.08 10.64 -4.01
CA LEU A 52 4.03 10.74 -2.54
C LEU A 52 2.71 11.36 -2.08
N GLY A 53 2.14 10.85 -0.99
CA GLY A 53 0.85 11.31 -0.48
C GLY A 53 -0.35 10.54 -1.04
N ASN A 54 -0.14 9.63 -1.99
CA ASN A 54 -1.18 8.84 -2.64
C ASN A 54 -0.96 7.32 -2.49
N PHE A 55 -1.90 6.54 -3.00
CA PHE A 55 -1.79 5.09 -3.04
C PHE A 55 -2.23 4.52 -4.39
N SER A 56 -1.60 3.41 -4.78
CA SER A 56 -1.88 2.66 -6.00
C SER A 56 -2.05 1.17 -5.69
N ALA A 57 -2.54 0.41 -6.67
CA ALA A 57 -2.82 -1.00 -6.49
C ALA A 57 -2.38 -1.86 -7.66
N SER A 58 -1.94 -3.08 -7.37
CA SER A 58 -1.80 -4.19 -8.31
C SER A 58 -2.97 -5.15 -8.13
N THR A 59 -3.80 -5.31 -9.16
CA THR A 59 -4.92 -6.25 -9.17
C THR A 59 -4.65 -7.40 -10.14
N GLY A 60 -5.34 -8.52 -9.98
CA GLY A 60 -5.22 -9.66 -10.89
C GLY A 60 -5.72 -10.97 -10.29
N LYS A 61 -6.03 -11.94 -11.15
CA LYS A 61 -6.47 -13.28 -10.73
C LYS A 61 -5.39 -13.99 -9.91
N ALA A 62 -5.78 -15.03 -9.17
CA ALA A 62 -4.82 -15.88 -8.47
C ALA A 62 -3.76 -16.41 -9.46
N LYS A 63 -2.50 -16.47 -9.02
CA LYS A 63 -1.37 -16.95 -9.84
C LYS A 63 -1.04 -16.08 -11.08
N SER A 64 -1.53 -14.83 -11.17
CA SER A 64 -1.15 -13.89 -12.24
C SER A 64 0.25 -13.27 -12.10
N LYS A 65 1.02 -13.68 -11.08
CA LYS A 65 2.36 -13.18 -10.74
C LYS A 65 2.40 -11.73 -10.22
N LYS A 66 1.36 -11.29 -9.50
CA LYS A 66 1.33 -9.97 -8.83
C LYS A 66 2.56 -9.70 -7.96
N THR A 67 2.94 -10.66 -7.13
CA THR A 67 4.15 -10.54 -6.29
C THR A 67 5.42 -10.34 -7.10
N PHE A 68 5.52 -10.90 -8.32
CA PHE A 68 6.64 -10.63 -9.22
C PHE A 68 6.62 -9.19 -9.74
N ASN A 69 5.46 -8.68 -10.12
CA ASN A 69 5.29 -7.29 -10.54
C ASN A 69 5.74 -6.31 -9.45
N ILE A 70 5.31 -6.55 -8.22
CA ILE A 70 5.69 -5.75 -7.06
C ILE A 70 7.17 -5.91 -6.75
N SER A 71 7.74 -7.10 -6.92
CA SER A 71 9.18 -7.30 -6.77
C SER A 71 9.97 -6.38 -7.70
N ALA A 72 9.48 -6.13 -8.92
CA ALA A 72 10.11 -5.21 -9.86
C ALA A 72 9.96 -3.74 -9.44
N ILE A 73 8.78 -3.34 -8.97
CA ILE A 73 8.53 -1.99 -8.44
C ILE A 73 9.47 -1.70 -7.25
N VAL A 74 9.53 -2.62 -6.29
CA VAL A 74 10.38 -2.47 -5.09
C VAL A 74 11.85 -2.47 -5.47
N ALA A 75 12.28 -3.34 -6.40
CA ALA A 75 13.66 -3.36 -6.87
C ALA A 75 14.05 -2.04 -7.55
N ALA A 76 13.19 -1.46 -8.39
CA ALA A 76 13.40 -0.14 -8.98
C ALA A 76 13.54 0.93 -7.88
N ALA A 77 12.67 0.90 -6.86
CA ALA A 77 12.70 1.86 -5.76
C ALA A 77 13.97 1.75 -4.89
N LEU A 78 14.45 0.53 -4.60
CA LEU A 78 15.70 0.32 -3.87
C LEU A 78 16.91 0.80 -4.68
N LYS A 79 16.94 0.45 -5.97
CA LYS A 79 17.99 0.88 -6.89
C LYS A 79 17.95 2.38 -7.15
N ASN A 80 16.76 2.97 -7.04
CA ASN A 80 16.45 4.36 -7.36
C ASN A 80 16.80 4.71 -8.81
N ASP A 81 16.42 3.79 -9.70
CA ASP A 81 16.70 3.75 -11.13
C ASP A 81 15.75 2.73 -11.79
N GLU A 82 15.85 2.54 -13.09
CA GLU A 82 15.05 1.56 -13.83
C GLU A 82 15.44 0.11 -13.49
N VAL A 83 14.41 -0.70 -13.23
CA VAL A 83 14.45 -2.16 -13.16
C VAL A 83 13.31 -2.73 -14.01
N LEU A 84 13.67 -3.55 -15.00
CA LEU A 84 12.75 -4.05 -16.03
C LEU A 84 12.09 -2.90 -16.81
N LYS A 85 10.84 -2.56 -16.49
CA LYS A 85 10.06 -1.46 -17.11
C LYS A 85 9.55 -0.46 -16.08
N TYR A 86 9.92 -0.66 -14.82
CA TYR A 86 9.58 0.23 -13.71
C TYR A 86 10.77 1.12 -13.41
N SER A 87 10.52 2.41 -13.35
CA SER A 87 11.47 3.40 -12.88
C SER A 87 10.96 3.97 -11.56
N ALA A 88 11.87 4.23 -10.62
CA ALA A 88 11.52 4.79 -9.33
C ALA A 88 12.60 5.71 -8.80
N TYR A 89 12.20 6.85 -8.24
CA TYR A 89 13.11 7.86 -7.70
C TYR A 89 12.54 8.42 -6.40
N LEU A 90 12.94 7.83 -5.26
CA LEU A 90 12.53 8.27 -3.94
C LEU A 90 13.46 9.40 -3.44
N PRO A 91 12.92 10.46 -2.82
CA PRO A 91 13.72 11.53 -2.24
C PRO A 91 14.71 11.03 -1.18
N PRO A 92 15.86 11.69 -0.97
CA PRO A 92 16.88 11.27 0.00
C PRO A 92 16.38 11.06 1.43
N ASN A 93 15.41 11.87 1.88
CA ASN A 93 14.79 11.78 3.21
C ASN A 93 13.63 10.77 3.28
N LYS A 94 13.33 10.08 2.18
CA LYS A 94 12.22 9.14 2.01
C LYS A 94 12.68 7.83 1.35
N ARG A 95 13.94 7.44 1.56
CA ARG A 95 14.56 6.31 0.85
C ARG A 95 14.17 4.94 1.38
N LYS A 96 13.60 4.83 2.58
CA LYS A 96 13.29 3.54 3.18
C LYS A 96 12.04 2.94 2.53
N ILE A 97 12.07 1.62 2.33
CA ILE A 97 10.93 0.85 1.85
C ILE A 97 10.48 -0.11 2.95
N LEU A 98 9.19 -0.08 3.24
CA LEU A 98 8.54 -1.03 4.14
C LEU A 98 7.69 -2.00 3.32
N TYR A 99 8.05 -3.28 3.33
CA TYR A 99 7.27 -4.34 2.70
C TYR A 99 6.52 -5.15 3.75
N VAL A 100 5.20 -5.24 3.60
CA VAL A 100 4.32 -6.00 4.49
C VAL A 100 3.63 -7.10 3.71
N ASP A 101 3.94 -8.36 4.02
CA ASP A 101 3.25 -9.53 3.47
C ASP A 101 2.27 -10.09 4.51
N THR A 102 1.00 -10.25 4.11
CA THR A 102 -0.05 -10.80 4.99
C THR A 102 -0.49 -12.21 4.59
N GLU A 103 -0.04 -12.73 3.46
CA GLU A 103 -0.60 -13.94 2.84
C GLU A 103 0.34 -15.16 2.93
N GLN A 104 1.65 -14.93 2.83
CA GLN A 104 2.63 -15.99 2.58
C GLN A 104 3.36 -16.45 3.86
N SER A 105 3.98 -17.64 3.79
CA SER A 105 4.84 -18.11 4.87
C SER A 105 6.20 -17.42 4.82
N LYS A 106 6.93 -17.43 5.95
CA LYS A 106 8.29 -16.85 6.05
C LYS A 106 9.23 -17.37 4.96
N TYR A 107 9.18 -18.67 4.64
CA TYR A 107 9.98 -19.26 3.57
C TYR A 107 9.73 -18.64 2.19
N HIS A 108 8.45 -18.42 1.84
CA HIS A 108 8.11 -17.80 0.56
C HIS A 108 8.43 -16.31 0.54
N CYS A 109 8.22 -15.60 1.66
CA CYS A 109 8.62 -14.20 1.83
C CYS A 109 10.13 -14.03 1.63
N HIS A 110 10.96 -14.92 2.19
CA HIS A 110 12.42 -14.89 1.99
C HIS A 110 12.80 -14.98 0.51
N LYS A 111 12.13 -15.85 -0.26
CA LYS A 111 12.35 -15.93 -1.72
C LYS A 111 11.91 -14.68 -2.47
N VAL A 112 10.92 -13.94 -1.95
CA VAL A 112 10.50 -12.64 -2.52
C VAL A 112 11.57 -11.60 -2.22
N MET A 113 12.04 -11.54 -0.98
CA MET A 113 13.13 -10.66 -0.54
C MET A 113 14.41 -10.86 -1.35
N GLU A 114 14.89 -12.11 -1.49
CA GLU A 114 16.06 -12.44 -2.32
C GLU A 114 15.88 -12.00 -3.79
N ARG A 115 14.67 -12.19 -4.33
CA ARG A 115 14.38 -11.80 -5.72
C ARG A 115 14.44 -10.28 -5.90
N ILE A 116 13.86 -9.53 -4.98
CA ILE A 116 13.89 -8.06 -4.98
C ILE A 116 15.33 -7.58 -4.98
N LEU A 117 16.14 -8.08 -4.06
CA LEU A 117 17.56 -7.70 -3.94
C LEU A 117 18.34 -8.07 -5.21
N ARG A 118 18.13 -9.26 -5.77
CA ARG A 118 18.74 -9.67 -7.05
C ARG A 118 18.34 -8.75 -8.20
N LEU A 119 17.04 -8.42 -8.32
CA LEU A 119 16.53 -7.51 -9.36
C LEU A 119 17.12 -6.10 -9.23
N ALA A 120 17.36 -5.65 -8.00
CA ALA A 120 18.00 -4.37 -7.71
C ALA A 120 19.54 -4.39 -7.90
N GLY A 121 20.15 -5.55 -8.19
CA GLY A 121 21.60 -5.71 -8.28
C GLY A 121 22.32 -5.62 -6.92
N LEU A 122 21.61 -5.94 -5.83
CA LEU A 122 22.11 -5.83 -4.46
C LEU A 122 22.51 -7.20 -3.87
N PRO A 123 23.42 -7.22 -2.87
CA PRO A 123 23.78 -8.46 -2.16
C PRO A 123 22.55 -9.12 -1.50
N THR A 124 22.49 -10.44 -1.54
CA THR A 124 21.40 -11.25 -0.94
C THR A 124 21.81 -11.94 0.35
N ASP A 125 23.03 -11.69 0.82
CA ASP A 125 23.65 -12.30 2.00
C ASP A 125 23.81 -11.31 3.17
N LYS A 126 23.28 -10.08 3.02
CA LYS A 126 23.36 -9.01 4.02
C LYS A 126 22.05 -8.24 4.08
N ASP A 127 21.66 -7.86 5.28
CA ASP A 127 20.54 -6.96 5.52
C ASP A 127 20.91 -5.52 5.13
N ARG A 128 19.87 -4.70 4.97
CA ARG A 128 20.00 -3.28 4.63
C ARG A 128 19.08 -2.44 5.50
N ASP A 129 19.55 -1.25 5.87
CA ASP A 129 18.77 -0.34 6.71
C ASP A 129 17.62 0.34 5.93
N ASP A 130 17.74 0.45 4.61
CA ASP A 130 16.75 1.09 3.72
C ASP A 130 15.65 0.13 3.22
N PHE A 131 15.69 -1.15 3.61
CA PHE A 131 14.69 -2.14 3.22
C PHE A 131 14.24 -3.00 4.39
N VAL A 132 13.00 -2.78 4.84
CA VAL A 132 12.39 -3.51 5.94
C VAL A 132 11.28 -4.42 5.39
N PHE A 133 11.40 -5.73 5.60
CA PHE A 133 10.39 -6.72 5.20
C PHE A 133 9.79 -7.38 6.43
N ILE A 134 8.47 -7.29 6.60
CA ILE A 134 7.74 -7.94 7.69
C ILE A 134 6.65 -8.88 7.19
N VAL A 135 6.40 -9.95 7.96
CA VAL A 135 5.38 -10.97 7.66
C VAL A 135 4.35 -10.96 8.76
N LEU A 136 3.10 -10.71 8.40
CA LEU A 136 1.98 -10.58 9.34
C LEU A 136 0.87 -11.61 9.12
N ARG A 137 1.15 -12.70 8.41
CA ARG A 137 0.19 -13.77 8.13
C ARG A 137 -0.51 -14.32 9.37
N GLU A 138 0.20 -14.42 10.50
CA GLU A 138 -0.33 -14.97 11.75
C GLU A 138 -1.12 -13.96 12.59
N GLN A 139 -1.13 -12.68 12.20
CA GLN A 139 -1.77 -11.60 12.97
C GLN A 139 -3.23 -11.38 12.55
N THR A 140 -4.05 -10.88 13.47
CA THR A 140 -5.42 -10.46 13.16
C THR A 140 -5.44 -9.17 12.33
N PRO A 141 -6.52 -8.88 11.57
CA PRO A 141 -6.66 -7.64 10.81
C PRO A 141 -6.35 -6.36 11.61
N ASP A 142 -6.89 -6.23 12.82
CA ASP A 142 -6.63 -5.08 13.68
C ASP A 142 -5.19 -5.00 14.14
N LYS A 143 -4.59 -6.15 14.51
CA LYS A 143 -3.19 -6.19 14.92
C LYS A 143 -2.25 -5.84 13.77
N ARG A 144 -2.59 -6.24 12.53
CA ARG A 144 -1.86 -5.84 11.32
C ARG A 144 -1.88 -4.32 11.16
N LYS A 145 -3.07 -3.69 11.23
CA LYS A 145 -3.22 -2.23 11.13
C LYS A 145 -2.42 -1.50 12.21
N GLN A 146 -2.46 -1.98 13.45
CA GLN A 146 -1.69 -1.41 14.57
C GLN A 146 -0.17 -1.52 14.37
N ILE A 147 0.33 -2.68 13.93
CA ILE A 147 1.76 -2.89 13.70
C ILE A 147 2.26 -1.96 12.59
N ILE A 148 1.53 -1.90 11.46
CA ILE A 148 1.90 -1.04 10.34
C ILE A 148 1.88 0.43 10.78
N GLY A 149 0.82 0.88 11.46
CA GLY A 149 0.72 2.24 11.99
C GLY A 149 1.91 2.59 12.89
N TYR A 150 2.24 1.72 13.85
CA TYR A 150 3.38 1.92 14.75
C TYR A 150 4.72 2.01 13.99
N MET A 151 4.92 1.17 12.96
CA MET A 151 6.14 1.25 12.15
C MET A 151 6.23 2.57 11.38
N LEU A 152 5.12 3.05 10.81
CA LEU A 152 5.11 4.34 10.10
C LEU A 152 5.40 5.51 11.03
N GLU A 153 4.86 5.51 12.26
CA GLU A 153 5.16 6.51 13.29
C GLU A 153 6.64 6.55 13.66
N ASN A 154 7.31 5.39 13.66
CA ASN A 154 8.70 5.25 14.12
C ASN A 154 9.73 5.17 12.97
N MET A 155 9.28 5.20 11.71
CA MET A 155 10.14 5.17 10.51
C MET A 155 9.76 6.32 9.57
N PRO A 156 10.04 7.57 9.95
CA PRO A 156 9.62 8.75 9.18
C PRO A 156 10.27 8.85 7.79
N ASP A 157 11.33 8.07 7.54
CA ASP A 157 12.08 7.98 6.29
C ASP A 157 11.50 6.96 5.30
N VAL A 158 10.38 6.30 5.61
CA VAL A 158 9.65 5.46 4.64
C VAL A 158 9.03 6.35 3.57
N GLY A 159 9.41 6.10 2.32
CA GLY A 159 8.79 6.73 1.13
C GLY A 159 7.91 5.78 0.33
N LEU A 160 8.08 4.47 0.47
CA LEU A 160 7.24 3.46 -0.17
C LEU A 160 6.83 2.37 0.83
N LEU A 161 5.52 2.20 1.00
CA LEU A 161 4.92 1.10 1.75
C LEU A 161 4.28 0.12 0.77
N ILE A 162 4.69 -1.14 0.83
CA ILE A 162 4.02 -2.24 0.13
C ILE A 162 3.12 -2.98 1.10
N ILE A 163 1.86 -3.20 0.72
CA ILE A 163 0.92 -4.08 1.42
C ILE A 163 0.51 -5.20 0.46
N ASP A 164 1.21 -6.33 0.53
CA ASP A 164 0.91 -7.53 -0.26
C ASP A 164 -0.19 -8.35 0.42
N GLY A 165 -1.43 -7.96 0.12
CA GLY A 165 -2.66 -8.58 0.62
C GLY A 165 -3.57 -7.60 1.39
N ILE A 166 -4.06 -6.53 0.74
CA ILE A 166 -4.89 -5.51 1.41
C ILE A 166 -6.13 -6.09 2.10
N ARG A 167 -6.71 -7.12 1.47
CA ARG A 167 -7.90 -7.82 1.94
C ARG A 167 -7.75 -8.29 3.38
N ASP A 168 -6.54 -8.70 3.75
CA ASP A 168 -6.26 -9.31 5.03
C ASP A 168 -6.16 -8.27 6.17
N LEU A 169 -6.28 -6.98 5.84
CA LEU A 169 -6.47 -5.90 6.83
C LEU A 169 -7.95 -5.73 7.24
N MET A 170 -8.85 -6.55 6.69
CA MET A 170 -10.28 -6.57 6.99
C MET A 170 -10.70 -7.89 7.62
N SER A 171 -11.72 -7.84 8.47
CA SER A 171 -12.36 -9.03 9.05
C SER A 171 -13.45 -9.57 8.12
N ASP A 172 -14.29 -8.70 7.56
CA ASP A 172 -15.33 -9.04 6.61
C ASP A 172 -15.16 -8.26 5.29
N ILE A 173 -14.70 -8.97 4.26
CA ILE A 173 -14.52 -8.42 2.91
C ILE A 173 -15.83 -7.91 2.26
N ASN A 174 -16.98 -8.38 2.74
CA ASN A 174 -18.27 -7.94 2.21
C ASN A 174 -18.83 -6.75 2.98
N SER A 175 -18.14 -6.25 4.00
CA SER A 175 -18.56 -5.06 4.73
C SER A 175 -18.23 -3.79 3.95
N PRO A 176 -19.24 -3.01 3.50
CA PRO A 176 -19.00 -1.73 2.83
C PRO A 176 -18.32 -0.73 3.78
N SER A 177 -18.72 -0.69 5.05
CA SER A 177 -18.13 0.22 6.04
C SER A 177 -16.66 -0.08 6.29
N GLU A 178 -16.31 -1.36 6.50
CA GLU A 178 -14.92 -1.75 6.74
C GLU A 178 -14.05 -1.49 5.51
N SER A 179 -14.62 -1.61 4.30
CA SER A 179 -13.95 -1.28 3.04
C SER A 179 -13.61 0.22 2.97
N THR A 180 -14.61 1.07 3.23
CA THR A 180 -14.45 2.53 3.25
C THR A 180 -13.45 2.97 4.33
N ASP A 181 -13.54 2.40 5.53
CA ASP A 181 -12.63 2.71 6.64
C ASP A 181 -11.18 2.35 6.32
N LEU A 182 -10.96 1.22 5.65
CA LEU A 182 -9.63 0.80 5.25
C LEU A 182 -9.05 1.71 4.16
N ILE A 183 -9.83 2.08 3.15
CA ILE A 183 -9.35 3.01 2.10
C ILE A 183 -9.06 4.39 2.71
N ASN A 184 -9.92 4.89 3.60
CA ASN A 184 -9.67 6.12 4.34
C ASN A 184 -8.41 6.02 5.22
N LEU A 185 -8.13 4.86 5.80
CA LEU A 185 -6.88 4.62 6.54
C LEU A 185 -5.65 4.73 5.62
N LEU A 186 -5.69 4.14 4.41
CA LEU A 186 -4.59 4.28 3.44
C LEU A 186 -4.39 5.72 2.99
N MET A 187 -5.47 6.46 2.75
CA MET A 187 -5.39 7.89 2.41
C MET A 187 -4.76 8.71 3.55
N ARG A 188 -5.18 8.46 4.80
CA ARG A 188 -4.57 9.11 5.98
C ARG A 188 -3.09 8.76 6.13
N TRP A 189 -2.71 7.51 5.92
CA TRP A 189 -1.31 7.09 6.03
C TRP A 189 -0.44 7.66 4.92
N SER A 190 -0.85 7.53 3.66
CA SER A 190 -0.09 8.05 2.51
C SER A 190 0.13 9.56 2.63
N SER A 191 -0.94 10.33 2.87
CA SER A 191 -0.87 11.77 3.04
C SER A 191 -0.13 12.18 4.33
N GLY A 192 -0.54 11.62 5.48
CA GLY A 192 -0.02 12.02 6.80
C GLY A 192 1.45 11.69 7.02
N TYR A 193 1.93 10.56 6.48
CA TYR A 193 3.35 10.20 6.52
C TYR A 193 4.12 10.65 5.29
N ASN A 194 3.48 11.29 4.30
CA ASN A 194 4.07 11.70 3.04
C ASN A 194 4.88 10.57 2.37
N LEU A 195 4.20 9.47 2.09
CA LEU A 195 4.74 8.27 1.44
C LEU A 195 3.77 7.80 0.34
N HIS A 196 4.24 6.94 -0.55
CA HIS A 196 3.35 6.22 -1.46
C HIS A 196 3.02 4.83 -0.89
N ILE A 197 1.77 4.40 -1.01
CA ILE A 197 1.36 3.03 -0.67
C ILE A 197 1.04 2.27 -1.95
N HIS A 198 1.73 1.15 -2.19
CA HIS A 198 1.35 0.22 -3.26
C HIS A 198 0.78 -1.05 -2.66
N THR A 199 -0.45 -1.40 -3.03
CA THR A 199 -1.16 -2.52 -2.41
C THR A 199 -1.60 -3.58 -3.42
N VAL A 200 -2.06 -4.73 -2.92
CA VAL A 200 -2.42 -5.89 -3.74
C VAL A 200 -3.81 -6.37 -3.42
N LEU A 201 -4.62 -6.53 -4.46
CA LEU A 201 -5.95 -7.12 -4.36
C LEU A 201 -6.12 -8.25 -5.38
N HIS A 202 -6.59 -9.41 -4.92
CA HIS A 202 -6.95 -10.51 -5.83
C HIS A 202 -8.31 -10.24 -6.48
N LEU A 203 -8.41 -10.44 -7.80
CA LEU A 203 -9.69 -10.46 -8.51
C LEU A 203 -10.48 -11.73 -8.15
N ASN A 204 -11.80 -11.65 -8.32
CA ASN A 204 -12.69 -12.80 -8.15
C ASN A 204 -12.39 -13.93 -9.16
N LYS A 205 -12.81 -15.15 -8.83
CA LYS A 205 -12.59 -16.33 -9.69
C LYS A 205 -13.51 -16.36 -10.92
N GLY A 206 -14.66 -15.68 -10.88
CA GLY A 206 -15.73 -15.77 -11.89
C GLY A 206 -15.81 -14.59 -12.88
N ASP A 207 -15.17 -13.47 -12.58
CA ASP A 207 -15.15 -12.26 -13.42
C ASP A 207 -13.82 -11.49 -13.26
N ASP A 208 -13.64 -10.44 -14.06
CA ASP A 208 -12.47 -9.55 -13.99
C ASP A 208 -12.68 -8.37 -13.02
N ASN A 209 -13.75 -8.40 -12.21
CA ASN A 209 -14.02 -7.38 -11.21
C ASN A 209 -13.14 -7.56 -9.96
N THR A 210 -12.69 -6.43 -9.43
CA THR A 210 -12.02 -6.36 -8.13
C THR A 210 -12.98 -6.86 -7.04
N ARG A 211 -12.45 -7.68 -6.13
CA ARG A 211 -13.26 -8.50 -5.22
C ARG A 211 -13.98 -7.66 -4.15
N GLY A 212 -15.32 -7.66 -4.19
CA GLY A 212 -16.18 -7.12 -3.12
C GLY A 212 -16.19 -5.59 -3.06
N HIS A 213 -16.78 -5.03 -1.99
CA HIS A 213 -16.87 -3.58 -1.77
C HIS A 213 -15.50 -2.91 -1.75
N ILE A 214 -14.50 -3.56 -1.16
CA ILE A 214 -13.11 -3.08 -1.14
C ILE A 214 -12.53 -2.88 -2.55
N GLY A 215 -12.92 -3.72 -3.51
CA GLY A 215 -12.48 -3.56 -4.89
C GLY A 215 -13.01 -2.28 -5.53
N THR A 216 -14.29 -2.02 -5.34
CA THR A 216 -14.94 -0.80 -5.84
C THR A 216 -14.34 0.45 -5.20
N GLU A 217 -14.20 0.47 -3.87
CA GLU A 217 -13.62 1.62 -3.16
C GLU A 217 -12.16 1.85 -3.58
N LEU A 218 -11.39 0.77 -3.76
CA LEU A 218 -10.01 0.85 -4.24
C LEU A 218 -9.93 1.46 -5.64
N ASN A 219 -10.74 1.00 -6.60
CA ASN A 219 -10.72 1.55 -7.97
C ASN A 219 -11.15 3.02 -8.01
N ASN A 220 -12.03 3.44 -7.11
CA ASN A 220 -12.53 4.81 -7.05
C ASN A 220 -11.54 5.80 -6.43
N LYS A 221 -10.58 5.32 -5.61
CA LYS A 221 -9.72 6.17 -4.78
C LYS A 221 -8.23 6.00 -5.04
N ALA A 222 -7.80 4.88 -5.61
CA ALA A 222 -6.41 4.67 -5.98
C ALA A 222 -6.01 5.63 -7.12
N GLU A 223 -4.79 6.13 -7.05
CA GLU A 223 -4.19 6.96 -8.11
C GLU A 223 -3.99 6.15 -9.39
N THR A 224 -3.53 4.90 -9.25
CA THR A 224 -3.37 3.98 -10.37
C THR A 224 -3.71 2.55 -9.96
N VAL A 225 -4.44 1.84 -10.83
CA VAL A 225 -4.75 0.42 -10.65
C VAL A 225 -4.13 -0.39 -11.79
N LEU A 226 -3.04 -1.09 -11.48
CA LEU A 226 -2.36 -1.98 -12.41
C LEU A 226 -3.05 -3.35 -12.43
N GLN A 227 -3.74 -3.67 -13.51
CA GLN A 227 -4.31 -4.99 -13.76
C GLN A 227 -3.25 -5.93 -14.36
N ILE A 228 -3.00 -7.04 -13.66
CA ILE A 228 -1.96 -8.03 -14.00
C ILE A 228 -2.63 -9.31 -14.46
N THR A 229 -2.40 -9.66 -15.72
CA THR A 229 -2.90 -10.90 -16.36
C THR A 229 -1.73 -11.77 -16.80
N LYS A 230 -1.95 -13.09 -16.84
CA LYS A 230 -0.98 -14.02 -17.44
C LYS A 230 -1.15 -13.96 -18.96
N SER A 231 -0.06 -13.89 -19.72
CA SER A 231 -0.19 -13.87 -21.18
C SER A 231 -0.79 -15.18 -21.68
N GLN A 232 -1.67 -15.08 -22.68
CA GLN A 232 -2.24 -16.25 -23.36
C GLN A 232 -1.24 -16.88 -24.34
N GLN A 233 -0.23 -16.12 -24.79
CA GLN A 233 0.77 -16.57 -25.75
C GLN A 233 1.96 -17.24 -25.05
N ASP A 234 2.41 -16.68 -23.92
CA ASP A 234 3.48 -17.27 -23.10
C ASP A 234 3.13 -17.24 -21.61
N GLY A 235 2.96 -18.43 -21.03
CA GLY A 235 2.66 -18.56 -19.61
C GLY A 235 3.78 -18.11 -18.66
N ASN A 236 4.98 -17.86 -19.18
CA ASN A 236 6.10 -17.29 -18.44
C ASN A 236 6.04 -15.76 -18.36
N ILE A 237 5.17 -15.12 -19.14
CA ILE A 237 5.00 -13.67 -19.19
C ILE A 237 3.69 -13.26 -18.47
N SER A 238 3.74 -12.13 -17.79
CA SER A 238 2.54 -11.41 -17.33
C SER A 238 2.43 -10.10 -18.08
N GLU A 239 1.22 -9.73 -18.45
CA GLU A 239 0.87 -8.45 -19.05
C GLU A 239 0.34 -7.52 -17.94
N VAL A 240 0.74 -6.25 -18.00
CA VAL A 240 0.33 -5.22 -17.04
C VAL A 240 -0.40 -4.13 -17.82
N LYS A 241 -1.58 -3.76 -17.35
CA LYS A 241 -2.41 -2.68 -17.89
C LYS A 241 -2.77 -1.72 -16.76
N ALA A 242 -2.77 -0.42 -17.03
CA ALA A 242 -3.29 0.61 -16.14
C ALA A 242 -4.67 1.04 -16.62
#